data_AF-A0AAU8RWK7-F1
#
_entry.id   AF-A0AAU8RWK7-F1
#
_cell.length_a   1.000
_cell.length_b   1.000
_cell.length_c   1.000
_cell.angle_alpha   90.00
_cell.angle_beta   90.00
_cell.angle_gamma   90.00
#
_symmetry.space_group_name_H-M   'P 1'
#
loop_
_entity.id
_entity.type
_entity.pdbx_description
1 polymer ?
#
loop_
_entity_poly.entity_id
_entity_poly.type
_entity_poly.pdbx_seq_one_letter_code
_entity_poly.pdbx_strand_id
1 'polypeptide(L)'
;MKRVTDQISKKQIYLLSFAAQAPAWFIVFAVVFPLAWYFSGSGLLGFASGVGLPAFLIRRSANKRIELANQLLEEVHHKTLASLGKVDYYHYGADGSLAVDVAAGQLAFIKVLPTMEILAPIVISVSDIIEFYYYDPGMTTTKYYGRDISTAQEVLMDNLSQMHERAKVRGLHIQVDNVQAPRIVVTMTVKEADHWVLIVRKLLEQSLEVTSSPVLVP
;
A
#
# COMPACT_ATOMS: atom_id res chain seq x y z
N MET A 1 -9.56 12.63 -0.23
CA MET A 1 -8.42 12.14 0.58
C MET A 1 -8.80 10.79 1.17
N LYS A 2 -8.03 9.73 0.89
CA LYS A 2 -8.30 8.36 1.37
C LYS A 2 -8.02 8.29 2.86
N ARG A 3 -8.90 7.62 3.61
CA ARG A 3 -8.67 7.24 5.01
C ARG A 3 -8.53 5.73 5.10
N VAL A 4 -7.81 5.26 6.12
CA VAL A 4 -7.69 3.81 6.40
C VAL A 4 -9.06 3.16 6.59
N THR A 5 -10.01 3.92 7.14
CA THR A 5 -11.39 3.48 7.36
C THR A 5 -12.19 3.26 6.08
N ASP A 6 -11.70 3.76 4.95
CA ASP A 6 -12.32 3.57 3.63
C ASP A 6 -11.91 2.22 3.03
N GLN A 7 -10.78 1.65 3.49
CA GLN A 7 -10.27 0.35 3.04
C GLN A 7 -10.63 -0.79 4.01
N ILE A 8 -10.64 -0.53 5.33
CA ILE A 8 -10.96 -1.52 6.36
C ILE A 8 -11.97 -0.93 7.35
N SER A 9 -13.05 -1.65 7.62
CA SER A 9 -14.07 -1.20 8.58
C SER A 9 -13.47 -1.06 9.99
N LYS A 10 -13.84 0.01 10.71
CA LYS A 10 -13.43 0.20 12.13
C LYS A 10 -13.70 -1.03 12.99
N LYS A 11 -14.81 -1.74 12.72
CA LYS A 11 -15.16 -2.98 13.45
C LYS A 11 -14.14 -4.10 13.20
N GLN A 12 -13.65 -4.25 11.97
CA GLN A 12 -12.62 -5.23 11.63
C GLN A 12 -11.27 -4.85 12.27
N ILE A 13 -10.93 -3.56 12.31
CA ILE A 13 -9.71 -3.08 12.98
C ILE A 13 -9.77 -3.38 14.48
N TYR A 14 -10.91 -3.16 15.14
CA TYR A 14 -11.10 -3.50 16.54
C TYR A 14 -11.03 -5.00 16.78
N LEU A 15 -11.65 -5.81 15.92
CA LEU A 15 -11.63 -7.27 16.01
C LEU A 15 -10.21 -7.82 15.84
N LEU A 16 -9.46 -7.33 14.85
CA LEU A 16 -8.06 -7.70 14.63
C LEU A 16 -7.17 -7.30 15.80
N SER A 17 -7.37 -6.09 16.35
CA SER A 17 -6.64 -5.61 17.52
C SER A 17 -6.94 -6.45 18.77
N PHE A 18 -8.19 -6.90 18.93
CA PHE A 18 -8.58 -7.82 19.99
C PHE A 18 -7.96 -9.21 19.77
N ALA A 19 -8.12 -9.80 18.58
CA ALA A 19 -7.62 -11.14 18.26
C ALA A 19 -6.10 -11.26 18.42
N ALA A 20 -5.35 -10.26 17.96
CA ALA A 20 -3.89 -10.25 18.06
C ALA A 20 -3.37 -10.18 19.50
N GLN A 21 -4.19 -9.72 20.45
CA GLN A 21 -3.81 -9.52 21.85
C GLN A 21 -4.71 -10.29 22.82
N ALA A 22 -5.53 -11.22 22.32
CA ALA A 22 -6.52 -11.96 23.12
C ALA A 22 -5.91 -12.66 24.36
N PRO A 23 -4.71 -13.27 24.30
CA PRO A 23 -4.08 -13.86 25.48
C PRO A 23 -3.74 -12.81 26.56
N ALA A 24 -3.24 -11.64 26.16
CA ALA A 24 -2.94 -10.56 27.08
C ALA A 24 -4.22 -9.99 27.72
N TRP A 25 -5.31 -9.86 26.95
CA TRP A 25 -6.59 -9.41 27.48
C TRP A 25 -7.22 -10.40 28.43
N PHE A 26 -7.04 -11.70 28.20
CA PHE A 26 -7.47 -12.73 29.13
C PHE A 26 -6.74 -12.63 30.48
N ILE A 27 -5.43 -12.36 30.46
CA ILE A 27 -4.64 -12.14 31.69
C ILE A 27 -5.14 -10.89 32.43
N VAL A 28 -5.37 -9.78 31.71
CA VAL A 28 -5.92 -8.56 32.32
C VAL A 28 -7.30 -8.83 32.93
N PHE A 29 -8.17 -9.57 32.25
CA PHE A 29 -9.46 -9.98 32.79
C PHE A 29 -9.30 -10.81 34.07
N ALA A 30 -8.42 -11.82 34.07
CA ALA A 30 -8.18 -12.71 35.20
C ALA A 30 -7.62 -11.99 36.44
N VAL A 31 -6.98 -10.83 36.27
CA VAL A 31 -6.47 -10.01 37.38
C VAL A 31 -7.49 -8.95 37.82
N VAL A 32 -8.11 -8.25 36.87
CA VAL A 32 -9.03 -7.15 37.16
C VAL A 32 -10.35 -7.66 37.75
N PHE A 33 -10.86 -8.81 37.27
CA PHE A 33 -12.12 -9.37 37.73
C PHE A 33 -12.10 -9.74 39.23
N PRO A 34 -11.14 -10.54 39.75
CA PRO A 34 -11.09 -10.90 41.17
C PRO A 34 -10.84 -9.69 42.07
N LEU A 35 -9.99 -8.75 41.64
CA LEU A 35 -9.72 -7.53 42.41
C LEU A 35 -10.97 -6.66 42.51
N ALA A 36 -11.64 -6.37 41.39
CA ALA A 36 -12.84 -5.56 41.40
C ALA A 36 -14.00 -6.24 42.15
N TRP A 37 -14.12 -7.56 42.08
CA TRP A 37 -15.07 -8.30 42.92
C TRP A 37 -14.72 -8.16 44.40
N TYR A 38 -13.46 -8.43 44.79
CA TYR A 38 -13.02 -8.36 46.18
C TYR A 38 -13.28 -7.00 46.83
N PHE A 39 -12.99 -5.90 46.13
CA PHE A 39 -13.18 -4.55 46.67
C PHE A 39 -14.63 -4.03 46.61
N SER A 40 -15.42 -4.46 45.63
CA SER A 40 -16.80 -3.96 45.47
C SER A 40 -17.86 -4.86 46.12
N GLY A 41 -17.51 -6.10 46.47
CA GLY A 41 -18.47 -7.12 46.92
C GLY A 41 -19.44 -7.61 45.83
N SER A 42 -19.34 -7.08 44.60
CA SER A 42 -20.28 -7.35 43.51
C SER A 42 -19.57 -8.02 42.34
N GLY A 43 -19.96 -9.27 42.05
CA GLY A 43 -19.49 -9.98 40.86
C GLY A 43 -19.88 -9.28 39.55
N LEU A 44 -20.96 -8.48 39.57
CA LEU A 44 -21.43 -7.72 38.40
C LEU A 44 -20.49 -6.53 38.12
N LEU A 45 -20.06 -5.80 39.16
CA LEU A 45 -19.04 -4.76 39.03
C LEU A 45 -17.66 -5.33 38.69
N GLY A 46 -17.33 -6.51 39.25
CA GLY A 46 -16.15 -7.27 38.86
C GLY A 46 -16.12 -7.59 37.37
N PHE A 47 -17.22 -8.14 36.85
CA PHE A 47 -17.35 -8.48 35.42
C PHE A 47 -17.34 -7.25 34.52
N ALA A 48 -18.10 -6.20 34.88
CA ALA A 48 -18.16 -4.95 34.12
C ALA A 48 -16.77 -4.30 34.02
N SER A 49 -15.97 -4.34 35.09
CA SER A 49 -14.60 -3.81 35.10
C SER A 49 -13.63 -4.70 34.32
N GLY A 50 -13.75 -6.02 34.50
CA GLY A 50 -12.92 -7.01 33.81
C GLY A 50 -13.09 -6.98 32.29
N VAL A 51 -14.29 -6.69 31.78
CA VAL A 51 -14.56 -6.58 30.34
C VAL A 51 -14.42 -5.14 29.83
N GLY A 52 -14.94 -4.18 30.59
CA GLY A 52 -15.02 -2.78 30.17
C GLY A 52 -13.66 -2.10 30.05
N LEU A 53 -12.74 -2.38 30.97
CA LEU A 53 -11.41 -1.76 30.97
C LEU A 53 -10.56 -2.24 29.77
N PRO A 54 -10.45 -3.55 29.47
CA PRO A 54 -9.87 -4.02 28.21
C PRO A 54 -10.53 -3.44 26.96
N ALA A 55 -11.87 -3.42 26.88
CA ALA A 55 -12.57 -2.90 25.72
C ALA A 55 -12.26 -1.41 25.46
N PHE A 56 -12.18 -0.61 26.53
CA PHE A 56 -11.79 0.80 26.45
C PHE A 56 -10.34 0.97 25.96
N LEU A 57 -9.40 0.18 26.52
CA LEU A 57 -7.99 0.23 26.13
C LEU A 57 -7.77 -0.21 24.66
N ILE A 58 -8.48 -1.25 24.20
CA ILE A 58 -8.47 -1.69 22.80
C ILE A 58 -8.98 -0.58 21.89
N ARG A 59 -10.10 0.05 22.24
CA ARG A 59 -10.64 1.17 21.46
C ARG A 59 -9.64 2.32 21.39
N ARG A 60 -9.00 2.68 22.51
CA ARG A 60 -8.01 3.76 22.56
C ARG A 60 -6.76 3.42 21.74
N SER A 61 -6.25 2.19 21.83
CA SER A 61 -5.06 1.78 21.08
C SER A 61 -5.33 1.68 19.58
N ALA A 62 -6.48 1.14 19.19
CA ALA A 62 -6.91 1.07 17.79
C ALA A 62 -7.12 2.47 17.20
N ASN A 63 -7.75 3.40 17.94
CA ASN A 63 -7.89 4.78 17.49
C ASN A 63 -6.54 5.45 17.23
N LYS A 64 -5.56 5.28 18.13
CA LYS A 64 -4.20 5.79 17.92
C LYS A 64 -3.54 5.21 16.66
N ARG A 65 -3.70 3.92 16.41
CA ARG A 65 -3.17 3.26 15.20
C ARG A 65 -3.83 3.80 13.93
N ILE A 66 -5.15 4.01 13.96
CA ILE A 66 -5.89 4.60 12.84
C ILE A 66 -5.40 6.03 12.56
N GLU A 67 -5.17 6.82 13.61
CA GLU A 67 -4.66 8.18 13.48
C GLU A 67 -3.27 8.21 12.86
N LEU A 68 -2.33 7.39 13.36
CA LEU A 68 -0.98 7.26 12.79
C LEU A 68 -1.01 6.83 11.32
N ALA A 69 -1.86 5.87 10.97
CA ALA A 69 -1.95 5.40 9.60
C ALA A 69 -2.63 6.43 8.67
N ASN A 70 -3.57 7.25 9.17
CA ASN A 70 -4.10 8.38 8.41
C ASN A 70 -3.05 9.49 8.20
N GLN A 71 -2.24 9.78 9.22
CA GLN A 71 -1.11 10.73 9.10
C GLN A 71 -0.09 10.25 8.07
N LEU A 72 0.21 8.95 8.04
CA LEU A 72 1.08 8.36 7.03
C LEU A 72 0.48 8.49 5.63
N LEU A 73 -0.81 8.20 5.44
CA LEU A 73 -1.49 8.38 4.15
C LEU A 73 -1.46 9.85 3.68
N GLU A 74 -1.60 10.79 4.62
CA GLU A 74 -1.48 12.23 4.36
C GLU A 74 -0.07 12.61 3.92
N GLU A 75 0.95 12.12 4.64
CA GLU A 75 2.35 12.38 4.28
C GLU A 75 2.72 11.77 2.92
N VAL A 76 2.29 10.54 2.64
CA VAL A 76 2.46 9.91 1.32
C VAL A 76 1.74 10.74 0.26
N HIS A 77 0.51 11.19 0.50
CA HIS A 77 -0.22 12.02 -0.45
C HIS A 77 0.54 13.32 -0.79
N HIS A 78 1.02 14.05 0.23
CA HIS A 78 1.79 15.26 0.03
C HIS A 78 3.12 15.01 -0.71
N LYS A 79 3.87 13.98 -0.30
CA LYS A 79 5.11 13.59 -0.99
C LYS A 79 4.87 13.17 -2.43
N THR A 80 3.74 12.53 -2.72
CA THR A 80 3.35 12.14 -4.08
C THR A 80 3.12 13.37 -4.96
N LEU A 81 2.36 14.34 -4.47
CA LEU A 81 2.09 15.57 -5.22
C LEU A 81 3.35 16.44 -5.40
N ALA A 82 4.32 16.32 -4.49
CA ALA A 82 5.59 17.03 -4.56
C ALA A 82 6.71 16.23 -5.28
N SER A 83 6.43 15.01 -5.75
CA SER A 83 7.46 14.11 -6.30
C SER A 83 7.95 14.50 -7.70
N LEU A 84 7.14 15.23 -8.45
CA LEU A 84 7.41 15.68 -9.82
C LEU A 84 7.14 17.18 -9.94
N GLY A 85 7.69 17.81 -10.99
CA GLY A 85 7.44 19.23 -11.27
C GLY A 85 5.96 19.52 -11.54
N LYS A 86 5.28 18.61 -12.24
CA LYS A 86 3.83 18.59 -12.41
C LYS A 86 3.32 17.16 -12.24
N VAL A 87 2.18 16.99 -11.56
CA VAL A 87 1.52 15.70 -11.41
C VAL A 87 0.17 15.77 -12.10
N ASP A 88 0.00 15.02 -13.19
CA ASP A 88 -1.27 14.95 -13.93
C ASP A 88 -2.17 13.84 -13.39
N TYR A 89 -1.59 12.66 -13.15
CA TYR A 89 -2.26 11.48 -12.60
C TYR A 89 -1.47 10.92 -11.44
N TYR A 90 -2.17 10.48 -10.39
CA TYR A 90 -1.52 9.88 -9.23
C TYR A 90 -2.39 8.84 -8.54
N HIS A 91 -1.74 7.95 -7.81
CA HIS A 91 -2.34 6.97 -6.91
C HIS A 91 -1.52 6.94 -5.63
N TYR A 92 -2.18 6.74 -4.50
CA TYR A 92 -1.53 6.51 -3.21
C TYR A 92 -2.31 5.50 -2.39
N GLY A 93 -1.57 4.77 -1.57
CA GLY A 93 -2.05 3.75 -0.64
C GLY A 93 -1.07 3.57 0.52
N ALA A 94 -1.33 2.57 1.37
CA ALA A 94 -0.52 2.30 2.54
C ALA A 94 0.89 1.80 2.20
N ASP A 95 1.07 1.15 1.07
CA ASP A 95 2.33 0.51 0.66
C ASP A 95 3.18 1.41 -0.26
N GLY A 96 2.63 2.54 -0.71
CA GLY A 96 3.32 3.44 -1.63
C GLY A 96 2.38 4.31 -2.46
N SER A 97 2.99 4.98 -3.43
CA SER A 97 2.29 5.83 -4.40
C SER A 97 2.97 5.85 -5.75
N LEU A 98 2.18 6.22 -6.76
CA LEU A 98 2.60 6.45 -8.13
C LEU A 98 2.14 7.84 -8.56
N ALA A 99 2.97 8.56 -9.28
CA ALA A 99 2.63 9.83 -9.91
C ALA A 99 3.19 9.88 -11.33
N VAL A 100 2.50 10.58 -12.21
CA VAL A 100 2.85 10.73 -13.62
C VAL A 100 2.85 12.21 -13.99
N ASP A 101 3.92 12.62 -14.66
CA ASP A 101 4.01 13.87 -15.42
C ASP A 101 3.91 13.51 -16.90
N VAL A 102 2.79 13.84 -17.53
CA VAL A 102 2.51 13.49 -18.92
C VAL A 102 3.38 14.30 -19.87
N ALA A 103 3.59 15.58 -19.56
CA ALA A 103 4.34 16.49 -20.42
C ALA A 103 5.83 16.17 -20.41
N ALA A 104 6.38 15.81 -19.24
CA ALA A 104 7.78 15.40 -19.11
C ALA A 104 8.02 13.92 -19.47
N GLY A 105 6.97 13.11 -19.60
CA GLY A 105 7.09 11.67 -19.81
C GLY A 105 7.79 10.96 -18.65
N GLN A 106 7.46 11.36 -17.42
CA GLN A 106 8.10 10.85 -16.20
C GLN A 106 7.09 10.15 -15.30
N LEU A 107 7.59 9.14 -14.59
CA LEU A 107 6.86 8.45 -13.55
C LEU A 107 7.65 8.52 -12.25
N ALA A 108 6.99 8.89 -11.16
CA ALA A 108 7.53 8.85 -9.82
C ALA A 108 6.88 7.73 -9.01
N PHE A 109 7.69 7.02 -8.24
CA PHE A 109 7.26 5.99 -7.32
C PHE A 109 7.78 6.28 -5.91
N ILE A 110 6.89 6.19 -4.92
CA ILE A 110 7.26 6.27 -3.51
C ILE A 110 6.89 4.95 -2.85
N LYS A 111 7.83 4.36 -2.12
CA LYS A 111 7.61 3.13 -1.37
C LYS A 111 7.48 3.43 0.12
N VAL A 112 6.51 2.78 0.75
CA VAL A 112 6.40 2.73 2.22
C VAL A 112 6.88 1.37 2.70
N LEU A 113 7.78 1.36 3.67
CA LEU A 113 8.24 0.12 4.31
C LEU A 113 7.25 -0.37 5.37
N PRO A 114 7.23 -1.67 5.71
CA PRO A 114 6.40 -2.19 6.81
C PRO A 114 6.65 -1.50 8.17
N THR A 115 7.81 -0.85 8.33
CA THR A 115 8.19 -0.01 9.47
C THR A 115 7.48 1.34 9.50
N MET A 116 6.60 1.64 8.54
CA MET A 116 5.96 2.95 8.31
C MET A 116 6.94 4.05 7.87
N GLU A 117 8.13 3.67 7.40
CA GLU A 117 9.10 4.60 6.84
C GLU A 117 8.79 4.88 5.36
N ILE A 118 8.72 6.16 4.99
CA ILE A 118 8.48 6.59 3.61
C ILE A 118 9.83 6.86 2.94
N LEU A 119 10.17 6.06 1.94
CA LEU A 119 11.42 6.21 1.18
C LEU A 119 11.37 7.43 0.25
N ALA A 120 12.56 7.85 -0.20
CA ALA A 120 12.68 8.92 -1.19
C ALA A 120 11.98 8.53 -2.51
N PRO A 121 11.37 9.49 -3.23
CA PRO A 121 10.77 9.23 -4.52
C PRO A 121 11.82 8.77 -5.54
N ILE A 122 11.49 7.72 -6.29
CA ILE A 122 12.27 7.25 -7.43
C ILE A 122 11.58 7.78 -8.68
N VAL A 123 12.26 8.67 -9.39
CA VAL A 123 11.77 9.24 -10.66
C VAL A 123 12.43 8.50 -11.81
N ILE A 124 11.62 8.02 -12.75
CA ILE A 124 12.06 7.31 -13.95
C ILE A 124 11.48 7.97 -15.19
N SER A 125 12.25 7.93 -16.29
CA SER A 125 11.72 8.28 -17.60
C SER A 125 10.91 7.11 -18.13
N VAL A 126 9.83 7.41 -18.84
CA VAL A 126 8.97 6.40 -19.47
C VAL A 126 9.71 5.61 -20.55
N SER A 127 10.72 6.24 -21.19
CA SER A 127 11.64 5.59 -22.15
C SER A 127 12.44 4.42 -21.57
N ASP A 128 12.55 4.36 -20.25
CA ASP A 128 13.38 3.38 -19.55
C ASP A 128 12.55 2.16 -19.12
N ILE A 129 11.24 2.18 -19.35
CA ILE A 129 10.36 1.06 -19.03
C ILE A 129 10.59 -0.07 -20.03
N ILE A 130 11.06 -1.22 -19.53
CA ILE A 130 11.28 -2.43 -20.33
C ILE A 130 10.00 -3.25 -20.40
N GLU A 131 9.42 -3.56 -19.24
CA GLU A 131 8.26 -4.44 -19.11
C GLU A 131 7.31 -3.86 -18.05
N PHE A 132 6.00 -4.03 -18.26
CA PHE A 132 5.01 -3.74 -17.23
C PHE A 132 3.85 -4.73 -17.30
N TYR A 133 3.35 -5.12 -16.14
CA TYR A 133 2.23 -6.06 -16.00
C TYR A 133 1.57 -5.93 -14.63
N TYR A 134 0.33 -6.37 -14.52
CA TYR A 134 -0.28 -6.61 -13.21
C TYR A 134 -0.19 -8.10 -12.86
N TYR A 135 -0.03 -8.40 -11.57
CA TYR A 135 -0.06 -9.76 -11.06
C TYR A 135 -1.16 -9.91 -10.01
N ASP A 136 -1.93 -10.99 -10.12
CA ASP A 136 -2.89 -11.44 -9.11
C ASP A 136 -2.78 -12.97 -8.92
N PRO A 137 -2.59 -13.48 -7.68
CA PRO A 137 -2.63 -14.92 -7.42
C PRO A 137 -3.89 -15.59 -7.99
N GLY A 138 -3.68 -16.58 -8.85
CA GLY A 138 -4.77 -17.36 -9.46
C GLY A 138 -5.35 -16.77 -10.75
N MET A 139 -4.81 -15.66 -11.27
CA MET A 139 -5.19 -15.10 -12.58
C MET A 139 -4.06 -15.20 -13.61
N THR A 140 -4.43 -15.24 -14.89
CA THR A 140 -3.48 -15.13 -16.01
C THR A 140 -2.84 -13.74 -16.00
N THR A 141 -1.51 -13.70 -16.02
CA THR A 141 -0.74 -12.44 -16.09
C THR A 141 -0.44 -12.10 -17.54
N THR A 142 -0.84 -10.92 -18.00
CA THR A 142 -0.51 -10.40 -19.33
C THR A 142 0.65 -9.42 -19.21
N LYS A 143 1.75 -9.69 -19.93
CA LYS A 143 2.93 -8.82 -19.96
C LYS A 143 2.91 -7.87 -21.16
N TYR A 144 3.19 -6.60 -20.91
CA TYR A 144 3.39 -5.57 -21.93
C TYR A 144 4.84 -5.13 -21.95
N TYR A 145 5.36 -4.81 -23.12
CA TYR A 145 6.74 -4.38 -23.33
C TYR A 145 6.76 -2.92 -23.79
N GLY A 146 7.60 -2.11 -23.15
CA GLY A 146 7.72 -0.67 -23.42
C GLY A 146 8.73 -0.32 -24.52
N ARG A 147 9.57 -1.27 -24.94
CA ARG A 147 10.55 -1.13 -26.03
C ARG A 147 10.30 -2.15 -27.14
N ASP A 148 10.76 -1.83 -28.35
CA ASP A 148 10.73 -2.72 -29.52
C ASP A 148 11.31 -4.10 -29.14
N ILE A 149 10.54 -5.14 -29.43
CA ILE A 149 10.78 -6.53 -28.99
C ILE A 149 12.17 -7.06 -29.41
N SER A 150 12.80 -6.43 -30.40
CA SER A 150 14.11 -6.81 -30.95
C SER A 150 15.29 -6.53 -30.00
N THR A 151 15.21 -5.56 -29.08
CA THR A 151 16.33 -5.24 -28.16
C THR A 151 16.21 -5.94 -26.79
N ALA A 152 15.03 -6.45 -26.44
CA ALA A 152 14.84 -7.20 -25.18
C ALA A 152 15.39 -8.63 -25.22
N GLN A 153 15.75 -9.15 -26.41
CA GLN A 153 16.13 -10.54 -26.61
C GLN A 153 17.57 -10.84 -26.15
N GLU A 154 18.44 -9.83 -25.94
CA GLU A 154 19.83 -10.06 -25.53
C GLU A 154 20.05 -10.14 -24.00
N VAL A 155 19.08 -9.79 -23.15
CA VAL A 155 19.21 -9.86 -21.68
C VAL A 155 18.45 -11.05 -21.06
N LEU A 156 17.80 -11.88 -21.88
CA LEU A 156 16.81 -12.87 -21.42
C LEU A 156 17.34 -14.30 -21.23
N MET A 157 18.65 -14.50 -21.03
CA MET A 157 19.21 -15.84 -20.82
C MET A 157 19.80 -16.14 -19.43
N ASP A 158 19.74 -15.22 -18.46
CA ASP A 158 20.50 -15.41 -17.20
C ASP A 158 19.75 -15.29 -15.86
N ASN A 159 18.40 -15.29 -15.82
CA ASN A 159 17.68 -15.18 -14.53
C ASN A 159 16.44 -16.06 -14.33
N LEU A 160 16.20 -17.05 -15.20
CA LEU A 160 15.03 -17.92 -15.08
C LEU A 160 15.07 -18.84 -13.85
N SER A 161 16.24 -19.12 -13.27
CA SER A 161 16.39 -19.93 -12.06
C SER A 161 16.17 -19.15 -10.75
N GLN A 162 16.28 -17.81 -10.75
CA GLN A 162 16.15 -17.00 -9.53
C GLN A 162 14.75 -16.36 -9.35
N MET A 163 13.89 -16.38 -10.37
CA MET A 163 12.56 -15.77 -10.31
C MET A 163 11.47 -16.65 -9.65
N HIS A 164 11.76 -17.91 -9.31
CA HIS A 164 10.77 -18.86 -8.80
C HIS A 164 10.52 -18.76 -7.28
N GLU A 165 11.33 -18.01 -6.51
CA GLU A 165 11.25 -18.02 -5.03
C GLU A 165 10.67 -16.78 -4.35
N ARG A 166 10.31 -15.70 -5.06
CA ARG A 166 9.64 -14.55 -4.42
C ARG A 166 8.16 -14.61 -4.72
N ALA A 167 7.37 -15.00 -3.72
CA ALA A 167 5.91 -14.85 -3.71
C ALA A 167 5.55 -13.50 -4.33
N LYS A 168 5.02 -13.52 -5.56
CA LYS A 168 4.76 -12.29 -6.31
C LYS A 168 3.68 -11.52 -5.55
N VAL A 169 3.99 -10.26 -5.20
CA VAL A 169 3.03 -9.38 -4.52
C VAL A 169 1.96 -8.98 -5.53
N ARG A 170 0.68 -9.06 -5.13
CA ARG A 170 -0.46 -8.60 -5.94
C ARG A 170 -0.31 -7.10 -6.25
N GLY A 171 -0.49 -6.71 -7.51
CA GLY A 171 -0.45 -5.30 -7.94
C GLY A 171 0.29 -5.08 -9.26
N LEU A 172 0.72 -3.84 -9.48
CA LEU A 172 1.44 -3.41 -10.69
C LEU A 172 2.95 -3.66 -10.54
N HIS A 173 3.54 -4.24 -11.57
CA HIS A 173 4.97 -4.49 -11.69
C HIS A 173 5.51 -3.75 -12.91
N ILE A 174 6.54 -2.94 -12.71
CA ILE A 174 7.24 -2.21 -13.77
C ILE A 174 8.71 -2.59 -13.67
N GLN A 175 9.27 -3.11 -14.76
CA GLN A 175 10.70 -3.33 -14.91
C GLN A 175 11.29 -2.18 -15.69
N VAL A 176 12.38 -1.64 -15.16
CA VAL A 176 13.03 -0.43 -15.66
C VAL A 176 14.48 -0.73 -15.98
N ASP A 177 15.01 -0.11 -17.03
CA ASP A 177 16.42 -0.13 -17.41
C ASP A 177 17.25 0.81 -16.51
N ASN A 178 17.13 0.61 -15.19
CA ASN A 178 17.82 1.40 -14.17
C ASN A 178 18.49 0.46 -13.16
N VAL A 179 19.81 0.58 -13.04
CA VAL A 179 20.65 -0.26 -12.18
C VAL A 179 20.27 -0.13 -10.69
N GLN A 180 19.78 1.04 -10.26
CA GLN A 180 19.45 1.27 -8.85
C GLN A 180 18.05 0.79 -8.46
N ALA A 181 17.12 0.74 -9.42
CA ALA A 181 15.74 0.31 -9.19
C ALA A 181 15.23 -0.48 -10.41
N PRO A 182 15.73 -1.70 -10.62
CA PRO A 182 15.41 -2.48 -11.82
C PRO A 182 13.95 -2.95 -11.84
N ARG A 183 13.28 -2.95 -10.68
CA ARG A 183 11.89 -3.39 -10.53
C ARG A 183 11.14 -2.54 -9.50
N ILE A 184 10.07 -1.92 -9.96
CA ILE A 184 9.09 -1.20 -9.14
C ILE A 184 7.87 -2.11 -8.97
N VAL A 185 7.42 -2.27 -7.72
CA VAL A 185 6.23 -3.07 -7.39
C VAL A 185 5.32 -2.21 -6.53
N VAL A 186 4.07 -2.04 -6.99
CA VAL A 186 3.08 -1.23 -6.32
C VAL A 186 1.87 -2.10 -6.00
N THR A 187 1.62 -2.29 -4.70
CA THR A 187 0.50 -3.09 -4.23
C THR A 187 -0.80 -2.33 -4.43
N MET A 188 -1.71 -2.91 -5.21
CA MET A 188 -3.02 -2.35 -5.51
C MET A 188 -3.99 -3.47 -5.89
N THR A 189 -5.29 -3.17 -5.91
CA THR A 189 -6.29 -4.15 -6.36
C THR A 189 -6.24 -4.35 -7.87
N VAL A 190 -6.84 -5.43 -8.38
CA VAL A 190 -6.84 -5.76 -9.82
C VAL A 190 -7.41 -4.61 -10.65
N LYS A 191 -8.54 -4.04 -10.22
CA LYS A 191 -9.20 -2.94 -10.92
C LYS A 191 -8.30 -1.69 -11.01
N GLU A 192 -7.57 -1.40 -9.94
CA GLU A 192 -6.63 -0.29 -9.89
C GLU A 192 -5.42 -0.57 -10.79
N ALA A 193 -4.88 -1.79 -10.73
CA ALA A 193 -3.76 -2.21 -11.57
C ALA A 193 -4.08 -2.15 -13.06
N ASP A 194 -5.27 -2.57 -13.48
CA ASP A 194 -5.71 -2.50 -14.87
C ASP A 194 -5.75 -1.05 -15.39
N HIS A 195 -6.25 -0.11 -14.58
CA HIS A 195 -6.22 1.31 -14.95
C HIS A 195 -4.78 1.83 -15.09
N TRP A 196 -3.90 1.45 -14.17
CA TRP A 196 -2.51 1.89 -14.21
C TRP A 196 -1.71 1.28 -15.36
N VAL A 197 -1.98 0.04 -15.73
CA VAL A 197 -1.44 -0.56 -16.96
C VAL A 197 -1.84 0.26 -18.19
N LEU A 198 -3.11 0.70 -18.28
CA LEU A 198 -3.58 1.54 -19.37
C LEU A 198 -2.92 2.93 -19.37
N ILE A 199 -2.71 3.54 -18.19
CA ILE A 199 -2.02 4.82 -18.06
C ILE A 199 -0.58 4.71 -18.54
N VAL A 200 0.16 3.71 -18.06
CA VAL A 200 1.56 3.48 -18.47
C VAL A 200 1.64 3.23 -19.98
N ARG A 201 0.70 2.44 -20.52
CA ARG A 201 0.62 2.21 -21.97
C ARG A 201 0.38 3.49 -22.76
N LYS A 202 -0.63 4.30 -22.38
CA LYS A 202 -0.92 5.56 -23.07
C LYS A 202 0.21 6.58 -22.93
N LEU A 203 0.92 6.55 -21.81
CA LEU A 203 2.07 7.39 -21.55
C LEU A 203 3.25 7.01 -22.47
N LEU A 204 3.50 5.71 -22.66
CA LEU A 204 4.47 5.20 -23.64
C LEU A 204 4.09 5.55 -25.09
N GLU A 205 2.79 5.44 -25.42
CA GLU A 205 2.24 5.79 -26.73
C GLU A 205 2.10 7.31 -26.95
N GLN A 206 2.47 8.15 -25.96
CA GLN A 206 2.29 9.61 -25.96
C GLN A 206 0.84 10.06 -26.27
N SER A 207 -0.14 9.23 -25.92
CA SER A 207 -1.57 9.44 -26.17
C SER A 207 -2.35 9.79 -24.90
N LEU A 208 -1.67 9.92 -23.76
CA LEU A 208 -2.26 10.31 -22.50
C LEU A 208 -2.47 11.84 -22.45
N GLU A 209 -3.64 12.28 -21.98
CA GLU A 209 -3.99 13.70 -21.94
C GLU A 209 -3.40 14.38 -20.70
N VAL A 210 -2.92 15.62 -20.88
CA VAL A 210 -2.43 16.46 -19.78
C VAL A 210 -3.63 17.00 -19.00
N THR A 211 -3.56 17.01 -17.67
CA THR A 211 -4.65 17.51 -16.83
C THR A 211 -4.32 18.91 -16.29
N SER A 212 -5.36 19.70 -15.97
CA SER A 212 -5.17 21.02 -15.35
C SER A 212 -4.87 20.94 -13.86
N SER A 213 -5.28 19.85 -13.22
CA SER A 213 -5.07 19.57 -11.79
C SER A 213 -4.81 18.07 -11.59
N PRO A 214 -4.02 17.67 -10.59
CA PRO A 214 -3.73 16.27 -10.32
C PRO A 214 -5.00 15.42 -10.17
N VAL A 215 -5.11 14.35 -10.94
CA VAL A 215 -6.25 13.43 -10.92
C VAL A 215 -5.89 12.16 -10.16
N LEU A 216 -6.64 11.84 -9.11
CA LEU A 216 -6.52 10.59 -8.39
C LEU A 216 -7.10 9.46 -9.23
N VAL A 217 -6.25 8.53 -9.64
CA VAL A 217 -6.66 7.29 -10.31
C VAL A 217 -6.75 6.21 -9.23
N PRO A 218 -7.94 5.59 -9.05
CA PRO A 218 -8.08 4.49 -8.11
C PRO A 218 -7.13 3.38 -8.53
#